data_AF-A0AAE1VTL9-F1
#
_entry.id   AF-A0AAE1VTL9-F1
#
_cell.length_a   1.000
_cell.length_b   1.000
_cell.length_c   1.000
_cell.angle_alpha   90.00
_cell.angle_beta   90.00
_cell.angle_gamma   90.00
#
_symmetry.space_group_name_H-M   'P 1'
#
loop_
_entity.id
_entity.type
_entity.pdbx_description
1 polymer ?
#
loop_
_entity_poly.entity_id
_entity_poly.type
_entity_poly.pdbx_seq_one_letter_code
_entity_poly.pdbx_strand_id
1 'polypeptide(L)'
;MKAYFKRNWKREDLMNSGEITLHAHKSLKKVYLTLFCAMLSFTFGSFLHLIWEAGGLFTVLSSVAFSLWLYFTPPWRAKKRVILLMFAAYSFGASIGLFTKYLFEIEQGLLVSLLAGSTIGIGTFWFGAMMTRKRSEIYIGCLLYSCVLMFSSFVVNAFDILDSHTAHWMIKVYTLLTLFMGYYVLYSQDILYNARYGDINFVNCTFTVFFRLPAIVVHAARVYLGAKIQQHRQN
;
A
#
# COMPACT_ATOMS: atom_id res chain seq x y z
N MET A 1 4.52 -16.56 -10.93
CA MET A 1 5.53 -15.48 -10.90
C MET A 1 6.07 -15.14 -12.29
N LYS A 2 6.46 -16.14 -13.12
CA LYS A 2 6.93 -15.93 -14.51
C LYS A 2 5.95 -15.15 -15.42
N ALA A 3 4.63 -15.26 -15.20
CA ALA A 3 3.63 -14.53 -15.97
C ALA A 3 3.58 -13.02 -15.69
N TYR A 4 3.91 -12.59 -14.46
CA TYR A 4 3.88 -11.16 -14.10
C TYR A 4 4.98 -10.37 -14.82
N PHE A 5 6.19 -10.94 -14.89
CA PHE A 5 7.36 -10.34 -15.56
C PHE A 5 7.32 -10.38 -17.09
N LYS A 6 6.29 -11.02 -17.68
CA LYS A 6 6.12 -11.14 -19.14
C LYS A 6 5.18 -10.06 -19.71
N ARG A 7 4.79 -9.07 -18.90
CA ARG A 7 3.92 -7.96 -19.34
C ARG A 7 4.69 -6.99 -20.23
N ASN A 8 4.04 -6.54 -21.30
CA ASN A 8 4.52 -5.49 -22.18
C ASN A 8 4.23 -4.11 -21.56
N TRP A 9 4.86 -3.82 -20.42
CA TRP A 9 4.86 -2.47 -19.86
C TRP A 9 5.81 -1.59 -20.67
N LYS A 10 5.31 -0.44 -21.11
CA LYS A 10 6.14 0.61 -21.68
C LYS A 10 6.26 1.77 -20.71
N ARG A 11 7.33 2.57 -20.87
CA ARG A 11 7.54 3.79 -20.08
C ARG A 11 6.37 4.76 -20.18
N GLU A 12 5.74 4.84 -21.34
CA GLU A 12 4.54 5.66 -21.59
C GLU A 12 3.34 5.26 -20.73
N ASP A 13 3.19 3.98 -20.39
CA ASP A 13 2.11 3.52 -19.50
C ASP A 13 2.36 3.92 -18.04
N LEU A 14 3.62 3.90 -17.60
CA LEU A 14 4.06 4.35 -16.27
C LEU A 14 3.93 5.87 -16.10
N MET A 15 4.27 6.63 -17.14
CA MET A 15 4.26 8.10 -17.13
C MET A 15 2.93 8.71 -17.59
N ASN A 16 1.89 7.89 -17.82
CA ASN A 16 0.62 8.40 -18.31
C ASN A 16 -0.10 9.25 -17.25
N SER A 17 -0.23 10.54 -17.53
CA SER A 17 -0.92 11.54 -16.71
C SER A 17 -2.36 11.82 -17.16
N GLY A 18 -2.82 11.15 -18.22
CA GLY A 18 -4.11 11.37 -18.85
C GLY A 18 -5.31 10.96 -17.99
N GLU A 19 -6.50 11.24 -18.52
CA GLU A 19 -7.75 10.93 -17.83
C GLU A 19 -8.00 9.41 -17.76
N ILE A 20 -8.50 8.94 -16.62
CA ILE A 20 -8.85 7.54 -16.43
C ILE A 20 -10.21 7.28 -17.08
N THR A 21 -10.30 6.23 -17.91
CA THR A 21 -11.57 5.72 -18.45
C THR A 21 -12.56 5.41 -17.32
N LEU A 22 -13.85 5.72 -17.51
CA LEU A 22 -14.86 5.61 -16.45
C LEU A 22 -14.91 4.21 -15.79
N HIS A 23 -14.80 3.15 -16.60
CA HIS A 23 -14.78 1.76 -16.12
C HIS A 23 -13.58 1.50 -15.18
N ALA A 24 -12.36 1.79 -15.64
CA ALA A 24 -11.15 1.64 -14.84
C ALA A 24 -11.18 2.48 -13.56
N HIS A 25 -11.73 3.69 -13.63
CA HIS A 25 -11.84 4.58 -12.48
C HIS A 25 -12.80 4.01 -11.41
N LYS A 26 -13.92 3.43 -11.82
CA LYS A 26 -14.86 2.76 -10.89
C LYS A 26 -14.21 1.57 -10.18
N SER A 27 -13.44 0.77 -10.92
CA SER A 27 -12.69 -0.37 -10.37
C SER A 27 -11.57 0.10 -9.43
N LEU A 28 -10.83 1.13 -9.81
CA LEU A 28 -9.77 1.74 -9.00
C LEU A 28 -10.29 2.24 -7.65
N LYS A 29 -11.41 2.98 -7.64
CA LYS A 29 -12.06 3.46 -6.40
C LYS A 29 -12.41 2.33 -5.45
N LYS A 30 -12.96 1.22 -5.97
CA LYS A 30 -13.29 0.04 -5.14
C LYS A 30 -12.05 -0.61 -4.56
N VAL A 31 -10.98 -0.71 -5.35
CA VAL A 31 -9.69 -1.26 -4.89
C VAL A 31 -9.09 -0.40 -3.79
N TYR A 32 -9.06 0.92 -3.97
CA TYR A 32 -8.55 1.85 -2.95
C TYR A 32 -9.38 1.81 -1.67
N LEU A 33 -10.71 1.81 -1.76
CA LEU A 33 -11.58 1.68 -0.60
C LEU A 33 -11.31 0.37 0.16
N THR A 34 -11.24 -0.74 -0.57
CA THR A 34 -10.98 -2.06 0.03
C THR A 34 -9.59 -2.13 0.67
N LEU A 35 -8.58 -1.52 0.02
CA LEU A 35 -7.22 -1.44 0.56
C LEU A 35 -7.16 -0.56 1.80
N PHE A 36 -7.85 0.58 1.80
CA PHE A 36 -7.98 1.45 2.97
C PHE A 36 -8.61 0.71 4.16
N CYS A 37 -9.74 0.02 3.94
CA CYS A 37 -10.37 -0.79 4.99
C CYS A 37 -9.46 -1.93 5.48
N ALA A 38 -8.72 -2.58 4.59
CA ALA A 38 -7.78 -3.65 4.96
C ALA A 38 -6.63 -3.10 5.82
N MET A 39 -6.06 -1.95 5.45
CA MET A 39 -4.99 -1.29 6.19
C MET A 39 -5.47 -0.72 7.53
N LEU A 40 -6.69 -0.19 7.59
CA LEU A 40 -7.33 0.15 8.87
C LEU A 40 -7.45 -1.08 9.77
N SER A 41 -7.94 -2.21 9.23
CA SER A 41 -8.08 -3.46 9.99
C SER A 41 -6.74 -4.00 10.47
N PHE A 42 -5.71 -3.91 9.63
CA PHE A 42 -4.34 -4.29 9.95
C PHE A 42 -3.75 -3.42 11.06
N THR A 43 -3.84 -2.10 10.93
CA THR A 43 -3.36 -1.14 11.94
C THR A 43 -4.10 -1.34 13.26
N PHE A 44 -5.42 -1.54 13.20
CA PHE A 44 -6.22 -1.83 14.39
C PHE A 44 -5.82 -3.16 15.07
N GLY A 45 -5.56 -4.21 14.29
CA GLY A 45 -5.03 -5.47 14.80
C GLY A 45 -3.67 -5.32 15.48
N SER A 46 -2.75 -4.59 14.85
CA SER A 46 -1.44 -4.30 15.42
C SER A 46 -1.54 -3.49 16.70
N PHE A 47 -2.45 -2.50 16.77
CA PHE A 47 -2.66 -1.67 17.95
C PHE A 47 -3.31 -2.44 19.10
N LEU A 48 -4.34 -3.25 18.82
CA LEU A 48 -4.97 -4.11 19.83
C LEU A 48 -3.99 -5.12 20.41
N HIS A 49 -3.04 -5.61 19.61
CA HIS A 49 -1.98 -6.45 20.13
C HIS A 49 -1.11 -5.72 21.17
N LEU A 50 -0.79 -4.44 20.95
CA LEU A 50 0.02 -3.66 21.90
C LEU A 50 -0.66 -3.50 23.26
N ILE A 51 -1.99 -3.37 23.27
CA ILE A 51 -2.76 -3.14 24.51
C ILE A 51 -3.10 -4.45 25.23
N TRP A 52 -3.50 -5.49 24.49
CA TRP A 52 -4.11 -6.70 25.06
C TRP A 52 -3.24 -7.96 24.91
N GLU A 53 -2.05 -7.85 24.32
CA GLU A 53 -1.21 -8.99 23.94
C GLU A 53 -1.96 -10.06 23.11
N ALA A 54 -2.98 -9.64 22.34
CA ALA A 54 -3.88 -10.53 21.60
C ALA A 54 -3.25 -11.31 20.44
N GLY A 55 -1.93 -11.23 20.28
CA GLY A 55 -1.16 -11.74 19.15
C GLY A 55 -0.37 -12.97 19.59
N GLY A 56 -0.08 -13.85 18.63
CA GLY A 56 0.60 -15.11 18.93
C GLY A 56 0.47 -16.09 17.78
N LEU A 57 0.80 -17.36 18.06
CA LEU A 57 0.65 -18.44 17.08
C LEU A 57 -0.79 -18.50 16.51
N PHE A 58 -1.78 -18.25 17.36
CA PHE A 58 -3.19 -18.27 16.97
C PHE A 58 -3.54 -17.20 15.92
N THR A 59 -3.03 -15.97 16.05
CA THR A 59 -3.28 -14.90 15.06
C THR A 59 -2.57 -15.16 13.74
N VAL A 60 -1.38 -15.78 13.79
CA VAL A 60 -0.66 -16.21 12.58
C VAL A 60 -1.47 -17.28 11.86
N LEU A 61 -1.87 -18.35 12.56
CA LEU A 61 -2.68 -19.43 11.99
C LEU A 61 -4.02 -18.90 11.44
N SER A 62 -4.66 -17.98 12.16
CA SER A 62 -5.89 -17.33 11.71
C SER A 62 -5.69 -16.52 10.43
N SER A 63 -4.60 -15.75 10.32
CA SER A 63 -4.29 -14.98 9.11
C SER A 63 -4.10 -15.89 7.88
N VAL A 64 -3.45 -17.03 8.06
CA VAL A 64 -3.24 -18.04 7.00
C VAL A 64 -4.56 -18.71 6.65
N ALA A 65 -5.35 -19.12 7.65
CA ALA A 65 -6.66 -19.76 7.44
C ALA A 65 -7.62 -18.84 6.67
N PHE A 66 -7.74 -17.56 7.05
CA PHE A 66 -8.59 -16.60 6.34
C PHE A 66 -8.08 -16.31 4.92
N SER A 67 -6.76 -16.25 4.72
CA SER A 67 -6.16 -16.07 3.39
C SER A 67 -6.40 -17.27 2.48
N LEU A 68 -6.28 -18.49 3.01
CA LEU A 68 -6.57 -19.72 2.30
C LEU A 68 -8.06 -19.83 1.97
N TRP A 69 -8.93 -19.48 2.92
CA TRP A 69 -10.38 -19.45 2.68
C TRP A 69 -10.77 -18.40 1.63
N LEU A 70 -10.10 -17.23 1.64
CA LEU A 70 -10.28 -16.20 0.62
C LEU A 70 -9.90 -16.71 -0.77
N TYR A 71 -8.84 -17.52 -0.88
CA TYR A 71 -8.40 -18.14 -2.12
C TYR A 71 -9.45 -19.11 -2.69
N PHE A 72 -10.05 -19.94 -1.83
CA PHE A 72 -11.12 -20.87 -2.25
C PHE A 72 -12.48 -20.20 -2.46
N THR A 73 -12.67 -18.96 -2.02
CA THR A 73 -13.95 -18.26 -2.17
C THR A 73 -14.10 -17.69 -3.58
N PRO A 74 -15.17 -18.04 -4.31
CA PRO A 74 -15.32 -17.64 -5.70
C PRO A 74 -15.57 -16.14 -5.89
N PRO A 75 -15.20 -15.56 -7.05
CA PRO A 75 -15.16 -14.11 -7.27
C PRO A 75 -16.52 -13.40 -7.16
N TRP A 76 -17.63 -14.07 -7.48
CA TRP A 76 -18.98 -13.50 -7.38
C TRP A 76 -19.43 -13.23 -5.94
N ARG A 77 -18.84 -13.90 -4.94
CA ARG A 77 -19.13 -13.66 -3.51
C ARG A 77 -18.31 -12.50 -2.95
N ALA A 78 -18.37 -11.33 -3.61
CA ALA A 78 -17.53 -10.18 -3.30
C ALA A 78 -17.59 -9.75 -1.82
N LYS A 79 -18.79 -9.67 -1.23
CA LYS A 79 -18.98 -9.30 0.19
C LYS A 79 -18.23 -10.24 1.13
N LYS A 80 -18.37 -11.56 0.94
CA LYS A 80 -17.69 -12.58 1.76
C LYS A 80 -16.16 -12.46 1.62
N ARG A 81 -15.68 -12.22 0.40
CA ARG A 81 -14.24 -12.06 0.13
C ARG A 81 -13.66 -10.81 0.79
N VAL A 82 -14.38 -9.69 0.78
CA VAL A 82 -13.97 -8.48 1.51
C VAL A 82 -13.88 -8.76 3.01
N ILE A 83 -14.90 -9.40 3.60
CA ILE A 83 -14.91 -9.73 5.04
C ILE A 83 -13.72 -10.65 5.41
N LEU A 84 -13.48 -11.70 4.63
CA LEU A 84 -12.33 -12.59 4.82
C LEU A 84 -10.99 -11.85 4.72
N LEU A 85 -10.88 -10.90 3.77
CA LEU A 85 -9.70 -10.04 3.66
C LEU A 85 -9.51 -9.16 4.90
N MET A 86 -10.59 -8.58 5.46
CA MET A 86 -10.49 -7.77 6.68
C MET A 86 -10.01 -8.61 7.87
N PHE A 87 -10.56 -9.81 8.06
CA PHE A 87 -10.13 -10.72 9.13
C PHE A 87 -8.69 -11.20 8.95
N ALA A 88 -8.28 -11.49 7.70
CA ALA A 88 -6.90 -11.85 7.39
C ALA A 88 -5.94 -10.68 7.70
N ALA A 89 -6.26 -9.46 7.25
CA ALA A 89 -5.47 -8.26 7.50
C ALA A 89 -5.38 -7.94 9.00
N TYR A 90 -6.49 -8.02 9.73
CA TYR A 90 -6.52 -7.85 11.18
C TYR A 90 -5.61 -8.84 11.91
N SER A 91 -5.76 -10.13 11.63
CA SER A 91 -4.99 -11.20 12.28
C SER A 91 -3.50 -11.10 11.94
N PHE A 92 -3.19 -10.70 10.70
CA PHE A 92 -1.82 -10.45 10.28
C PHE A 92 -1.22 -9.24 10.99
N GLY A 93 -1.97 -8.15 11.16
CA GLY A 93 -1.56 -6.97 11.91
C GLY A 93 -1.26 -7.26 13.37
N ALA A 94 -2.16 -8.01 14.04
CA ALA A 94 -1.94 -8.44 15.42
C ALA A 94 -0.68 -9.31 15.56
N SER A 95 -0.40 -10.17 14.56
CA SER A 95 0.82 -10.97 14.53
C SER A 95 2.06 -10.11 14.34
N ILE A 96 2.06 -9.19 13.37
CA ILE A 96 3.21 -8.30 13.13
C ILE A 96 3.52 -7.46 14.37
N GLY A 97 2.51 -6.93 15.06
CA GLY A 97 2.72 -6.19 16.31
C GLY A 97 3.49 -7.00 17.37
N LEU A 98 3.21 -8.31 17.48
CA LEU A 98 3.93 -9.22 18.38
C LEU A 98 5.37 -9.42 17.91
N PHE A 99 5.56 -9.77 16.64
CA PHE A 99 6.89 -10.01 16.07
C PHE A 99 7.82 -8.80 16.27
N THR A 100 7.32 -7.60 16.01
CA THR A 100 8.11 -6.37 16.17
C THR A 100 8.44 -6.05 17.63
N LYS A 101 7.52 -6.36 18.57
CA LYS A 101 7.73 -6.13 20.01
C LYS A 101 8.75 -7.11 20.60
N TYR A 102 8.64 -8.40 20.29
CA TYR A 102 9.42 -9.45 20.97
C TYR A 102 10.64 -9.95 20.21
N LEU A 103 10.65 -9.92 18.88
CA LEU A 103 11.74 -10.53 18.08
C LEU A 103 12.72 -9.53 17.50
N PHE A 104 12.27 -8.30 17.25
CA PHE A 104 13.11 -7.28 16.61
C PHE A 104 13.42 -6.08 17.51
N GLU A 105 12.88 -6.05 18.73
CA GLU A 105 12.99 -4.92 19.67
C GLU A 105 12.78 -3.56 18.98
N ILE A 106 11.90 -3.53 17.97
CA ILE A 106 11.63 -2.30 17.23
C ILE A 106 10.83 -1.38 18.13
N GLU A 107 11.26 -0.12 18.19
CA GLU A 107 10.57 0.92 18.92
C GLU A 107 9.10 1.00 18.49
N GLN A 108 8.18 0.75 19.42
CA GLN A 108 6.75 0.63 19.13
C GLN A 108 6.16 1.92 18.55
N GLY A 109 6.69 3.07 18.96
CA GLY A 109 6.35 4.37 18.38
C GLY A 109 6.61 4.44 16.88
N LEU A 110 7.74 3.88 16.40
CA LEU A 110 8.07 3.81 14.98
C LEU A 110 7.01 3.03 14.20
N LEU A 111 6.64 1.86 14.72
CA LEU A 111 5.67 0.98 14.07
C LEU A 111 4.30 1.63 14.01
N VAL A 112 3.80 2.16 15.13
CA VAL A 112 2.49 2.79 15.19
C VAL A 112 2.42 3.99 14.23
N SER A 113 3.43 4.87 14.24
CA SER A 113 3.48 6.02 13.32
C SER A 113 3.56 5.61 11.86
N LEU A 114 4.34 4.56 11.53
CA LEU A 114 4.42 4.05 10.16
C LEU A 114 3.09 3.46 9.67
N LEU A 115 2.41 2.67 10.51
CA LEU A 115 1.14 2.03 10.16
C LEU A 115 0.00 3.05 10.07
N ALA A 116 -0.08 3.97 11.02
CA ALA A 116 -1.03 5.08 10.99
C ALA A 116 -0.80 5.97 9.75
N GLY A 117 0.44 6.41 9.52
CA GLY A 117 0.81 7.23 8.37
C GLY A 117 0.50 6.55 7.04
N SER A 118 0.80 5.25 6.91
CA SER A 118 0.47 4.46 5.71
C SER A 118 -1.03 4.35 5.48
N THR A 119 -1.81 4.14 6.54
CA THR A 119 -3.27 4.03 6.47
C THR A 119 -3.91 5.34 6.05
N ILE A 120 -3.47 6.44 6.65
CA ILE A 120 -3.91 7.81 6.31
C ILE A 120 -3.56 8.13 4.85
N GLY A 121 -2.35 7.76 4.40
CA GLY A 121 -1.92 7.92 3.02
C GLY A 121 -2.79 7.23 1.99
N ILE A 122 -3.16 5.98 2.25
CA ILE A 122 -4.08 5.23 1.38
C ILE A 122 -5.48 5.85 1.41
N GLY A 123 -5.90 6.35 2.57
CA GLY A 123 -7.13 7.12 2.72
C GLY A 123 -7.17 8.34 1.81
N THR A 124 -6.06 9.08 1.69
CA THR A 124 -5.97 10.22 0.77
C THR A 124 -5.91 9.81 -0.70
N PHE A 125 -5.29 8.68 -1.06
CA PHE A 125 -5.43 8.12 -2.42
C PHE A 125 -6.90 7.79 -2.76
N TRP A 126 -7.62 7.18 -1.82
CA TRP A 126 -9.05 6.87 -1.97
C TRP A 126 -9.88 8.13 -2.12
N PHE A 127 -9.67 9.13 -1.26
CA PHE A 127 -10.37 10.41 -1.32
C PHE A 127 -10.05 11.18 -2.62
N GLY A 128 -8.78 11.24 -3.01
CA GLY A 128 -8.37 11.85 -4.28
C GLY A 128 -9.03 11.19 -5.49
N ALA A 129 -9.10 9.86 -5.51
CA ALA A 129 -9.83 9.14 -6.55
C ALA A 129 -11.36 9.36 -6.49
N MET A 130 -11.93 9.77 -5.37
CA MET A 130 -13.34 10.16 -5.30
C MET A 130 -13.59 11.53 -5.94
N MET A 131 -12.63 12.45 -5.82
CA MET A 131 -12.76 13.85 -6.29
C MET A 131 -12.46 14.02 -7.79
N THR A 132 -11.45 13.32 -8.33
CA THR A 132 -11.01 13.55 -9.72
C THR A 132 -10.72 12.24 -10.45
N ARG A 133 -10.86 12.28 -11.78
CA ARG A 133 -10.53 11.19 -12.71
C ARG A 133 -9.16 11.34 -13.36
N LYS A 134 -8.50 12.49 -13.20
CA LYS A 134 -7.19 12.75 -13.79
C LYS A 134 -6.11 12.11 -12.94
N ARG A 135 -5.29 11.23 -13.55
CA ARG A 135 -4.20 10.53 -12.86
C ARG A 135 -3.24 11.50 -12.19
N SER A 136 -2.88 12.56 -12.91
CA SER A 136 -1.96 13.60 -12.42
C SER A 136 -2.46 14.25 -11.12
N GLU A 137 -3.74 14.61 -11.04
CA GLU A 137 -4.30 15.27 -9.85
C GLU A 137 -4.38 14.31 -8.65
N ILE A 138 -4.69 13.03 -8.87
CA ILE A 138 -4.68 12.01 -7.80
C ILE A 138 -3.26 11.85 -7.22
N TYR A 139 -2.25 11.74 -8.08
CA TYR A 139 -0.88 11.48 -7.64
C TYR A 139 -0.17 12.72 -7.09
N ILE A 140 -0.33 13.88 -7.73
CA ILE A 140 0.20 15.15 -7.23
C ILE A 140 -0.49 15.53 -5.92
N GLY A 141 -1.80 15.37 -5.82
CA GLY A 141 -2.54 15.63 -4.58
C GLY A 141 -2.05 14.75 -3.42
N CYS A 142 -1.75 13.48 -3.68
CA CYS A 142 -1.19 12.59 -2.66
C CYS A 142 0.26 12.93 -2.29
N LEU A 143 1.11 13.26 -3.27
CA LEU A 143 2.48 13.71 -3.02
C LEU A 143 2.50 15.00 -2.19
N LEU A 144 1.67 15.98 -2.54
CA LEU A 144 1.52 17.22 -1.78
C LEU A 144 1.03 16.95 -0.35
N TYR A 145 0.04 16.08 -0.19
CA TYR A 145 -0.43 15.67 1.14
C TYR A 145 0.66 15.02 1.98
N SER A 146 1.47 14.14 1.37
CA SER A 146 2.61 13.50 2.02
C SER A 146 3.64 14.52 2.49
N CYS A 147 3.93 15.52 1.64
CA CYS A 147 4.83 16.63 1.98
C CYS A 147 4.26 17.51 3.10
N VAL A 148 2.96 17.82 3.08
CA VAL A 148 2.30 18.62 4.12
C VAL A 148 2.29 17.89 5.46
N LEU A 149 2.03 16.58 5.48
CA LEU A 149 2.12 15.77 6.69
C LEU A 149 3.54 15.76 7.27
N MET A 150 4.55 15.58 6.41
CA MET A 150 5.95 15.62 6.80
C MET A 150 6.34 16.99 7.38
N PHE A 151 5.92 18.08 6.73
CA PHE A 151 6.16 19.45 7.18
C PHE A 151 5.43 19.77 8.49
N SER A 152 4.15 19.44 8.59
CA SER A 152 3.35 19.67 9.80
C SER A 152 3.90 18.93 11.01
N SER A 153 4.36 17.70 10.81
CA SER A 153 4.97 16.93 11.90
C SER A 153 6.34 17.48 12.30
N PHE A 154 7.12 17.97 11.34
CA PHE A 154 8.38 18.65 11.60
C PHE A 154 8.16 19.93 12.43
N VAL A 155 7.11 20.71 12.12
CA VAL A 155 6.76 21.92 12.87
C VAL A 155 6.28 21.57 14.30
N VAL A 156 5.43 20.56 14.45
CA VAL A 156 4.91 20.14 15.78
C VAL A 156 6.03 19.60 16.66
N ASN A 157 6.97 18.85 16.09
CA ASN A 157 8.08 18.26 16.84
C ASN A 157 9.33 19.16 16.87
N ALA A 158 9.25 20.44 16.47
CA ALA A 158 10.44 21.29 16.30
C ALA A 158 11.31 21.40 17.57
N PHE A 159 10.71 21.34 18.76
CA PHE A 159 11.43 21.35 20.04
C PHE A 159 12.05 19.99 20.37
N ASP A 160 11.40 18.88 20.02
CA ASP A 160 11.90 17.51 20.22
C ASP A 160 12.94 17.10 19.15
N ILE A 161 12.93 17.73 17.97
CA ILE A 161 13.88 17.52 16.86
C ILE A 161 15.30 17.99 17.21
N LEU A 162 15.43 18.88 18.19
CA LEU A 162 16.73 19.27 18.71
C LEU A 162 17.47 18.08 19.35
N ASP A 163 16.74 17.06 19.80
CA ASP A 163 17.33 15.78 20.17
C ASP A 163 17.64 14.93 18.92
N SER A 164 18.92 14.56 18.79
CA SER A 164 19.47 13.85 17.64
C SER A 164 18.77 12.50 17.41
N HIS A 165 18.34 11.83 18.47
CA HIS A 165 17.66 10.54 18.40
C HIS A 165 16.28 10.65 17.75
N THR A 166 15.48 11.63 18.20
CA THR A 166 14.13 11.91 17.67
C THR A 166 14.15 12.34 16.21
N ALA A 167 15.13 13.18 15.82
CA ALA A 167 15.32 13.56 14.42
C ALA A 167 15.65 12.36 13.52
N HIS A 168 16.55 11.48 13.96
CA HIS A 168 16.95 10.28 13.21
C HIS A 168 15.77 9.31 13.05
N TRP A 169 14.95 9.15 14.09
CA TRP A 169 13.72 8.34 14.06
C TRP A 169 12.71 8.85 13.03
N MET A 170 12.41 10.16 13.04
CA MET A 170 11.49 10.77 12.07
C MET A 170 11.96 10.59 10.63
N ILE A 171 13.24 10.80 10.35
CA ILE A 171 13.81 10.61 9.01
C ILE A 171 13.56 9.18 8.51
N LYS A 172 13.74 8.16 9.37
CA LYS A 172 13.45 6.77 9.01
C LYS A 172 11.97 6.55 8.68
N VAL A 173 11.05 7.06 9.50
CA VAL A 173 9.60 6.94 9.27
C VAL A 173 9.21 7.60 7.95
N TYR A 174 9.64 8.85 7.72
CA TYR A 174 9.27 9.58 6.50
C TYR A 174 9.88 8.96 5.26
N THR A 175 11.15 8.55 5.30
CA THR A 175 11.78 7.87 4.17
C THR A 175 11.01 6.62 3.78
N LEU A 176 10.65 5.80 4.77
CA LEU A 176 9.90 4.57 4.53
C LEU A 176 8.47 4.85 4.04
N LEU A 177 7.80 5.84 4.63
CA LEU A 177 6.46 6.26 4.20
C LEU A 177 6.47 6.77 2.75
N THR A 178 7.45 7.59 2.36
CA THR A 178 7.63 8.06 0.99
C THR A 178 7.85 6.91 0.01
N LEU A 179 8.64 5.91 0.38
CA LEU A 179 8.82 4.69 -0.42
C LEU A 179 7.50 3.92 -0.57
N PHE A 180 6.71 3.79 0.51
CA PHE A 180 5.38 3.17 0.45
C PHE A 180 4.41 3.95 -0.45
N MET A 181 4.40 5.28 -0.40
CA MET A 181 3.57 6.09 -1.30
C MET A 181 3.98 5.91 -2.76
N GLY A 182 5.29 5.92 -3.05
CA GLY A 182 5.81 5.66 -4.39
C GLY A 182 5.38 4.28 -4.90
N TYR A 183 5.40 3.26 -4.04
CA TYR A 183 4.86 1.95 -4.36
C TYR A 183 3.36 1.98 -4.68
N TYR A 184 2.54 2.70 -3.90
CA TYR A 184 1.12 2.84 -4.20
C TYR A 184 0.85 3.52 -5.54
N VAL A 185 1.65 4.53 -5.92
CA VAL A 185 1.58 5.13 -7.26
C VAL A 185 1.86 4.09 -8.35
N LEU A 186 2.94 3.32 -8.22
CA LEU A 186 3.30 2.27 -9.19
C LEU A 186 2.21 1.18 -9.29
N TYR A 187 1.66 0.77 -8.15
CA TYR A 187 0.56 -0.18 -8.10
C TYR A 187 -0.68 0.36 -8.81
N SER A 188 -1.02 1.62 -8.57
CA SER A 188 -2.17 2.27 -9.18
C SER A 188 -2.09 2.23 -10.71
N GLN A 189 -0.89 2.43 -11.25
CA GLN A 189 -0.63 2.27 -12.69
C GLN A 189 -0.81 0.82 -13.16
N ASP A 190 -0.42 -0.19 -12.36
CA ASP A 190 -0.67 -1.62 -12.68
C ASP A 190 -2.17 -1.94 -12.74
N ILE A 191 -2.96 -1.45 -11.79
CA ILE A 191 -4.41 -1.61 -11.79
C ILE A 191 -5.00 -0.98 -13.05
N LEU A 192 -4.60 0.26 -13.34
CA LEU A 192 -5.07 1.02 -14.49
C LEU A 192 -4.71 0.34 -15.82
N TYR A 193 -3.54 -0.28 -15.89
CA TYR A 193 -3.13 -1.09 -17.04
C TYR A 193 -4.04 -2.31 -17.17
N ASN A 194 -4.30 -3.05 -16.09
CA ASN A 194 -5.14 -4.24 -16.10
C ASN A 194 -6.59 -3.95 -16.44
N ALA A 195 -7.09 -2.79 -15.99
CA ALA A 195 -8.43 -2.33 -16.29
C ALA A 195 -8.70 -2.12 -17.79
N ARG A 196 -7.65 -1.94 -18.60
CA ARG A 196 -7.78 -1.81 -20.06
C ARG A 196 -8.10 -3.14 -20.75
N TYR A 197 -7.72 -4.27 -20.14
CA TYR A 197 -7.81 -5.60 -20.75
C TYR A 197 -8.97 -6.45 -20.21
N GLY A 198 -9.74 -5.95 -19.24
CA GLY A 198 -10.92 -6.65 -18.73
C GLY A 198 -11.34 -6.22 -17.32
N ASP A 199 -12.35 -6.92 -16.78
CA ASP A 199 -12.87 -6.66 -15.44
C ASP A 199 -11.86 -7.03 -14.35
N ILE A 200 -11.71 -6.15 -13.37
CA ILE A 200 -10.71 -6.31 -12.30
C ILE A 200 -11.39 -6.89 -11.07
N ASN A 201 -10.88 -8.03 -10.62
CA ASN A 201 -11.24 -8.58 -9.32
C ASN A 201 -10.58 -7.76 -8.20
N PHE A 202 -11.29 -6.73 -7.72
CA PHE A 202 -10.75 -5.75 -6.79
C PHE A 202 -10.22 -6.38 -5.50
N VAL A 203 -10.88 -7.42 -4.94
CA VAL A 203 -10.41 -8.09 -3.71
C VAL A 203 -9.10 -8.82 -3.95
N ASN A 204 -8.95 -9.49 -5.09
CA ASN A 204 -7.70 -10.19 -5.42
C ASN A 204 -6.55 -9.21 -5.67
N CYS A 205 -6.89 -8.05 -6.26
CA CYS A 205 -5.95 -6.96 -6.49
C CYS A 205 -5.45 -6.39 -5.16
N THR A 206 -6.37 -6.06 -4.24
CA THR A 206 -6.05 -5.60 -2.88
C THR A 206 -5.22 -6.64 -2.13
N PHE A 207 -5.62 -7.91 -2.14
CA PHE A 207 -4.88 -8.99 -1.48
C PHE A 207 -3.45 -9.13 -2.05
N THR A 208 -3.30 -9.03 -3.37
CA THR A 208 -1.98 -9.08 -4.02
C THR A 208 -1.10 -7.93 -3.56
N VAL A 209 -1.61 -6.72 -3.45
CA VAL A 209 -0.81 -5.58 -3.01
C VAL A 209 -0.44 -5.59 -1.56
N PHE A 210 -1.39 -6.01 -0.74
CA PHE A 210 -1.20 -6.09 0.69
C PHE A 210 -0.13 -7.14 1.04
N PHE A 211 -0.07 -8.27 0.31
CA PHE A 211 0.83 -9.38 0.62
C PHE A 211 2.02 -9.57 -0.35
N ARG A 212 2.08 -8.89 -1.52
CA ARG A 212 3.14 -9.06 -2.54
C ARG A 212 3.82 -7.75 -2.94
N LEU A 213 4.40 -7.06 -1.95
CA LEU A 213 5.20 -5.85 -2.10
C LEU A 213 6.42 -5.98 -3.07
N PRO A 214 7.25 -7.05 -3.04
CA PRO A 214 8.53 -7.02 -3.77
C PRO A 214 8.42 -7.18 -5.30
N ALA A 215 7.44 -7.96 -5.78
CA ALA A 215 7.39 -8.36 -7.18
C ALA A 215 7.05 -7.20 -8.14
N ILE A 216 6.20 -6.27 -7.70
CA ILE A 216 5.76 -5.10 -8.48
C ILE A 216 6.93 -4.11 -8.63
N VAL A 217 7.63 -3.82 -7.54
CA VAL A 217 8.78 -2.89 -7.50
C VAL A 217 9.89 -3.37 -8.42
N VAL A 218 10.26 -4.66 -8.34
CA VAL A 218 11.33 -5.24 -9.18
C VAL A 218 10.97 -5.18 -10.67
N HIS A 219 9.71 -5.41 -11.04
CA HIS A 219 9.31 -5.36 -12.44
C HIS A 219 9.30 -3.92 -12.98
N ALA A 220 8.77 -2.96 -12.21
CA ALA A 220 8.76 -1.55 -12.58
C ALA A 220 10.18 -0.98 -12.73
N ALA A 221 11.08 -1.32 -11.79
CA ALA A 221 12.49 -0.92 -11.85
C ALA A 221 13.17 -1.46 -13.12
N ARG A 222 12.93 -2.74 -13.47
CA ARG A 222 13.47 -3.35 -14.70
C ARG A 222 13.00 -2.61 -15.96
N VAL A 223 11.72 -2.24 -16.03
CA VAL A 223 11.15 -1.52 -17.19
C VAL A 223 11.77 -0.12 -17.31
N TYR A 224 11.90 0.60 -16.20
CA TYR A 224 12.51 1.93 -16.18
C TYR A 224 13.99 1.90 -16.58
N LEU A 225 14.77 1.00 -15.99
CA LEU A 225 16.20 0.82 -16.30
C LEU A 225 16.41 0.34 -17.74
N GLY A 226 15.60 -0.60 -18.22
CA GLY A 226 15.67 -1.10 -19.60
C GLY A 226 15.42 0.01 -20.63
N ALA A 227 14.44 0.88 -20.39
CA ALA A 227 14.16 2.03 -21.24
C ALA A 227 15.32 3.04 -21.24
N LYS A 228 15.95 3.29 -20.09
CA LYS A 228 17.12 4.18 -19.99
C LYS A 228 18.32 3.66 -20.77
N ILE A 229 18.55 2.33 -20.75
CA ILE A 229 19.64 1.68 -21.49
C ILE A 229 19.41 1.75 -23.00
N GLN A 230 18.17 1.58 -23.48
CA GLN A 230 17.85 1.73 -24.90
C GLN A 230 18.02 3.16 -25.39
N GLN A 231 17.62 4.14 -24.58
CA GLN A 231 17.78 5.56 -24.90
C GLN A 231 19.26 5.98 -24.96
N HIS A 232 20.12 5.36 -24.15
CA HIS A 232 21.59 5.58 -24.21
C HIS A 232 22.29 4.90 -25.38
N ARG A 233 21.65 3.91 -26.03
CA ARG A 233 22.21 3.16 -27.16
C ARG A 233 21.78 3.75 -28.52
N GLN A 234 20.82 4.68 -28.52
CA GLN A 234 20.32 5.39 -29.70
C GLN A 234 20.89 6.82 -29.85
N ASN A 235 21.65 7.29 -28.85
CA ASN A 235 22.48 8.50 -28.90
C ASN A 235 23.95 8.10 -29.09
#